data_AF-A0AAC9IH81-F1
#
_entry.id   AF-A0AAC9IH81-F1
#
_cell.length_a   1.000
_cell.length_b   1.000
_cell.length_c   1.000
_cell.angle_alpha   90.00
_cell.angle_beta   90.00
_cell.angle_gamma   90.00
#
_symmetry.space_group_name_H-M   'P 1'
#
loop_
_entity.id
_entity.type
_entity.pdbx_description
1 polymer ?
#
loop_
_entity_poly.entity_id
_entity_poly.type
_entity_poly.pdbx_seq_one_letter_code
_entity_poly.pdbx_strand_id
1 'polypeptide(L)'
;MKNTIKVVCVLFLIIVIAVILLIFQNKHQNNINDLGGNDSMQENEKSDQEQAEEYAEKMKPKIEKHLHKRDIHHFIKKITFENQVTINPMGHIIIRGYINDKPERFSFEALLRYESDKVDSMSYDPDLSDRFENWDDFDPQVKEDFLNSLSKKEREQYLKDIGEKE
;
A
#
# COMPACT_ATOMS: atom_id res chain seq x y z
N MET A 1 -38.70 -38.28 7.11
CA MET A 1 -37.26 -38.35 7.47
C MET A 1 -36.40 -37.28 6.82
N LYS A 2 -36.56 -36.95 5.52
CA LYS A 2 -35.75 -35.91 4.85
C LYS A 2 -35.83 -34.52 5.50
N ASN A 3 -37.01 -34.09 5.95
CA ASN A 3 -37.17 -32.76 6.56
C ASN A 3 -36.68 -32.71 8.01
N THR A 4 -36.81 -33.80 8.77
CA THR A 4 -36.28 -33.91 10.14
C THR A 4 -34.75 -33.87 10.16
N ILE A 5 -34.08 -34.53 9.20
CA ILE A 5 -32.62 -34.49 9.07
C ILE A 5 -32.15 -33.06 8.74
N LYS A 6 -32.85 -32.34 7.86
CA LYS A 6 -32.53 -30.95 7.53
C LYS A 6 -32.63 -30.02 8.74
N VAL A 7 -33.69 -30.16 9.56
CA VAL A 7 -33.87 -29.34 10.77
C VAL A 7 -32.77 -29.61 11.80
N VAL A 8 -32.39 -30.88 11.98
CA VAL A 8 -31.30 -31.25 12.89
C VAL A 8 -29.94 -30.73 12.40
N CYS A 9 -29.67 -30.77 11.09
CA CYS A 9 -28.44 -30.20 10.52
C CYS A 9 -28.36 -28.68 10.70
N VAL A 10 -29.48 -27.95 10.55
CA VAL A 10 -29.51 -26.49 10.76
C VAL A 10 -29.27 -26.14 12.23
N LEU A 11 -29.88 -26.87 13.16
CA LEU A 11 -29.64 -26.68 14.60
C LEU A 11 -28.18 -26.95 14.98
N PHE A 12 -27.56 -27.98 14.40
CA PHE A 12 -26.15 -28.29 14.64
C PHE A 12 -25.22 -27.18 14.13
N LEU A 13 -25.51 -26.60 12.95
CA LEU A 13 -24.77 -25.47 12.39
C LEU A 13 -24.80 -24.23 13.30
N ILE A 14 -25.95 -23.91 13.88
CA ILE A 14 -26.09 -22.77 14.81
C ILE A 14 -25.23 -22.98 16.06
N ILE A 15 -25.22 -24.20 16.60
CA ILE A 15 -24.41 -24.54 17.78
C ILE A 15 -22.91 -24.42 17.48
N VAL A 16 -22.46 -24.89 16.31
CA VAL A 16 -21.05 -24.78 15.90
C VAL A 16 -20.62 -23.31 15.76
N ILE A 17 -21.46 -22.47 15.15
CA ILE A 17 -21.18 -21.02 15.03
C ILE A 17 -21.10 -20.37 16.41
N ALA A 18 -22.03 -20.70 17.32
CA ALA A 18 -22.03 -20.18 18.68
C ALA A 18 -20.76 -20.57 19.45
N VAL A 19 -20.29 -21.80 19.32
CA VAL A 19 -19.05 -22.28 19.96
C VAL A 19 -17.81 -21.58 19.40
N ILE A 20 -17.75 -21.36 18.07
CA ILE A 20 -16.63 -20.63 17.44
C ILE A 20 -16.56 -19.19 17.96
N LEU A 21 -17.71 -18.49 18.07
CA LEU A 21 -17.78 -17.14 18.62
C LEU A 21 -17.33 -17.09 20.10
N LEU A 22 -17.72 -18.10 20.89
CA LEU A 22 -17.33 -18.22 22.30
C LEU A 22 -15.82 -18.41 22.47
N ILE A 23 -15.19 -19.24 21.64
CA ILE A 23 -13.73 -19.44 21.65
C ILE A 23 -13.00 -18.15 21.24
N PHE A 24 -13.53 -17.41 20.25
CA PHE A 24 -12.96 -16.15 19.80
C PHE A 24 -13.01 -15.07 20.89
N GLN A 25 -14.13 -14.96 21.60
CA GLN A 25 -14.28 -14.05 22.74
C GLN A 25 -13.32 -14.40 23.88
N ASN A 26 -13.20 -15.68 24.23
CA ASN A 26 -12.35 -16.11 25.34
C ASN A 26 -10.84 -15.92 25.04
N LYS A 27 -10.43 -16.05 23.77
CA LYS A 27 -9.06 -15.74 23.35
C LYS A 27 -8.73 -14.24 23.46
N HIS A 28 -9.72 -13.38 23.24
CA HIS A 28 -9.56 -11.93 23.38
C HIS A 28 -9.50 -11.49 24.86
N GLN A 29 -10.20 -12.20 25.74
CA GLN A 29 -10.29 -11.86 27.17
C GLN A 29 -9.04 -12.25 27.96
N ASN A 30 -8.35 -13.33 27.58
CA ASN A 30 -7.15 -13.80 28.28
C ASN A 30 -5.91 -12.89 28.14
N ASN A 31 -5.93 -11.92 27.21
CA ASN A 31 -4.85 -10.94 27.03
C ASN A 31 -5.04 -9.63 27.83
N ILE A 32 -6.14 -9.47 28.59
CA ILE A 32 -6.51 -8.18 29.24
C ILE A 32 -6.28 -8.20 30.77
N ASN A 33 -5.89 -9.33 31.37
CA ASN A 33 -5.81 -9.46 32.82
C ASN A 33 -4.54 -8.90 33.48
N ASP A 34 -3.78 -8.05 32.81
CA ASP A 34 -2.67 -7.33 33.44
C ASP A 34 -2.69 -5.86 33.01
N LEU A 35 -3.35 -5.03 33.83
CA LEU A 35 -3.03 -3.63 34.12
C LEU A 35 -4.22 -2.99 34.86
N GLY A 36 -4.07 -2.80 36.17
CA GLY A 36 -5.02 -2.09 37.02
C GLY A 36 -5.05 -0.60 36.71
N GLY A 37 -6.24 -0.06 36.43
CA GLY A 37 -6.48 1.37 36.27
C GLY A 37 -7.92 1.69 35.87
N ASN A 38 -8.75 1.97 36.88
CA ASN A 38 -10.08 2.60 36.88
C ASN A 38 -10.86 2.74 35.56
N ASP A 39 -11.98 2.00 35.49
CA ASP A 39 -13.11 2.15 34.58
C ASP A 39 -13.68 3.58 34.52
N SER A 40 -13.52 4.26 33.38
CA SER A 40 -14.61 5.00 32.72
C SER A 40 -14.15 5.49 31.35
N MET A 41 -14.94 5.19 30.31
CA MET A 41 -14.71 5.42 28.86
C MET A 41 -13.86 4.37 28.15
N GLN A 42 -14.45 3.18 27.94
CA GLN A 42 -14.07 2.31 26.84
C GLN A 42 -15.12 2.48 25.73
N GLU A 43 -15.06 3.61 25.01
CA GLU A 43 -15.43 3.54 23.60
C GLU A 43 -14.41 2.59 22.97
N ASN A 44 -14.87 1.63 22.17
CA ASN A 44 -13.99 0.76 21.38
C ASN A 44 -13.31 1.59 20.28
N GLU A 45 -12.46 2.55 20.67
CA GLU A 45 -11.65 3.33 19.76
C GLU A 45 -10.68 2.38 19.06
N LYS A 46 -10.70 2.43 17.72
CA LYS A 46 -9.75 1.67 16.89
C LYS A 46 -8.33 2.04 17.27
N SER A 47 -7.42 1.07 17.25
CA SER A 47 -6.00 1.37 17.47
C SER A 47 -5.47 2.35 16.42
N ASP A 48 -4.45 3.15 16.77
CA ASP A 48 -3.81 4.08 15.84
C ASP A 48 -3.39 3.39 14.52
N GLN A 49 -2.94 2.13 14.61
CA GLN A 49 -2.57 1.32 13.46
C GLN A 49 -3.78 0.99 12.57
N GLU A 50 -4.91 0.57 13.15
CA GLU A 50 -6.14 0.30 12.39
C GLU A 50 -6.68 1.57 11.73
N GLN A 51 -6.59 2.72 12.40
CA GLN A 51 -6.96 4.02 11.82
C GLN A 51 -6.05 4.39 10.65
N ALA A 52 -4.74 4.16 10.79
CA ALA A 52 -3.75 4.40 9.74
C ALA A 52 -3.97 3.50 8.52
N GLU A 53 -4.27 2.21 8.72
CA GLU A 53 -4.58 1.26 7.65
C GLU A 53 -5.86 1.66 6.90
N GLU A 54 -6.93 2.02 7.61
CA GLU A 54 -8.16 2.48 6.98
C GLU A 54 -7.94 3.77 6.19
N TYR A 55 -7.20 4.73 6.74
CA TYR A 55 -6.86 5.97 6.06
C TYR A 55 -5.96 5.71 4.84
N ALA A 56 -5.01 4.79 4.95
CA ALA A 56 -4.13 4.40 3.86
C ALA A 56 -4.91 3.84 2.66
N GLU A 57 -5.87 2.94 2.90
CA GLU A 57 -6.74 2.41 1.84
C GLU A 57 -7.53 3.53 1.14
N LYS A 58 -8.07 4.49 1.90
CA LYS A 58 -8.78 5.66 1.34
C LYS A 58 -7.87 6.54 0.50
N MET A 59 -6.56 6.57 0.79
CA MET A 59 -5.59 7.42 0.12
C MET A 59 -4.94 6.79 -1.12
N LYS A 60 -5.04 5.46 -1.30
CA LYS A 60 -4.50 4.76 -2.49
C LYS A 60 -4.89 5.41 -3.82
N PRO A 61 -6.17 5.77 -4.10
CA PRO A 61 -6.53 6.42 -5.36
C PRO A 61 -5.84 7.77 -5.59
N LYS A 62 -5.53 8.52 -4.53
CA LYS A 62 -4.81 9.79 -4.63
C LYS A 62 -3.33 9.56 -4.93
N ILE A 63 -2.75 8.49 -4.40
CA ILE A 63 -1.37 8.07 -4.71
C ILE A 63 -1.28 7.62 -6.18
N GLU A 64 -2.21 6.78 -6.64
CA GLU A 64 -2.27 6.37 -8.05
C GLU A 64 -2.37 7.57 -9.00
N LYS A 65 -3.23 8.54 -8.66
CA LYS A 65 -3.35 9.80 -9.42
C LYS A 65 -2.03 10.59 -9.41
N HIS A 66 -1.32 10.64 -8.28
CA HIS A 66 -0.03 11.32 -8.20
C HIS A 66 1.01 10.65 -9.11
N LEU A 67 1.10 9.32 -9.06
CA LEU A 67 1.98 8.51 -9.89
C LEU A 67 1.71 8.73 -11.38
N HIS A 68 0.45 8.62 -11.81
CA HIS A 68 0.10 8.84 -13.21
C HIS A 68 0.30 10.28 -13.69
N LYS A 69 0.27 11.26 -12.80
CA LYS A 69 0.61 12.65 -13.14
C LYS A 69 2.12 12.82 -13.38
N ARG A 70 2.95 12.07 -12.65
CA ARG A 70 4.41 12.03 -12.83
C ARG A 70 4.82 11.22 -14.06
N ASP A 71 4.04 10.21 -14.43
CA ASP A 71 4.29 9.33 -15.56
C ASP A 71 3.97 9.96 -16.92
N ILE A 72 4.80 10.91 -17.33
CA ILE A 72 4.66 11.61 -18.62
C ILE A 72 4.88 10.68 -19.83
N HIS A 73 5.62 9.59 -19.64
CA HIS A 73 5.96 8.62 -20.69
C HIS A 73 4.98 7.45 -20.79
N HIS A 74 3.92 7.43 -19.98
CA HIS A 74 2.96 6.33 -19.89
C HIS A 74 3.63 4.98 -19.59
N PHE A 75 4.72 4.98 -18.82
CA PHE A 75 5.50 3.82 -18.41
C PHE A 75 4.71 2.90 -17.46
N ILE A 76 3.87 3.47 -16.60
CA ILE A 76 3.09 2.72 -15.61
C ILE A 76 2.01 1.89 -16.30
N LYS A 77 2.11 0.57 -16.19
CA LYS A 77 1.08 -0.39 -16.65
C LYS A 77 0.29 -0.98 -15.48
N LYS A 78 0.94 -1.12 -14.32
CA LYS A 78 0.33 -1.68 -13.11
C LYS A 78 0.97 -1.07 -11.87
N ILE A 79 0.15 -0.73 -10.89
CA ILE A 79 0.56 -0.30 -9.56
C ILE A 79 0.17 -1.41 -8.58
N THR A 80 1.09 -1.80 -7.71
CA THR A 80 0.83 -2.77 -6.64
C THR A 80 1.21 -2.13 -5.31
N PHE A 81 0.25 -2.01 -4.40
CA PHE A 81 0.49 -1.57 -3.03
C PHE A 81 0.92 -2.75 -2.16
N GLU A 82 1.90 -2.53 -1.29
CA GLU A 82 2.22 -3.48 -0.24
C GLU A 82 1.16 -3.44 0.86
N ASN A 83 0.92 -4.58 1.51
CA ASN A 83 -0.09 -4.68 2.56
C ASN A 83 0.31 -3.97 3.85
N GLN A 84 1.61 -3.73 4.06
CA GLN A 84 2.11 -3.16 5.29
C GLN A 84 2.00 -1.64 5.27
N VAL A 85 1.24 -1.11 6.23
CA VAL A 85 1.20 0.32 6.56
C VAL A 85 2.02 0.54 7.82
N THR A 86 2.93 1.51 7.80
CA THR A 86 3.73 1.85 8.98
C THR A 86 3.52 3.30 9.39
N ILE A 87 3.61 3.56 10.69
CA ILE A 87 3.60 4.90 11.23
C ILE A 87 5.03 5.21 11.67
N ASN A 88 5.62 6.29 11.14
CA ASN A 88 6.96 6.68 11.54
C ASN A 88 6.94 7.42 12.90
N PRO A 89 8.10 7.67 13.55
CA PRO A 89 8.15 8.37 14.83
C PRO A 89 7.57 9.79 14.84
N MET A 90 7.37 10.40 13.66
CA MET A 90 6.73 11.71 13.51
C MET A 90 5.21 11.62 13.32
N GLY A 91 4.63 10.42 13.36
CA GLY A 91 3.21 10.19 13.14
C GLY A 91 2.77 10.23 11.68
N HIS A 92 3.70 10.18 10.73
CA HIS A 92 3.33 10.05 9.32
C HIS A 92 3.04 8.59 8.98
N ILE A 93 2.00 8.40 8.17
CA ILE A 93 1.61 7.10 7.64
C ILE A 93 2.40 6.87 6.35
N ILE A 94 3.13 5.78 6.30
CA ILE A 94 3.93 5.36 5.17
C ILE A 94 3.20 4.24 4.44
N ILE A 95 3.03 4.41 3.13
CA ILE A 95 2.48 3.41 2.22
C ILE A 95 3.54 3.09 1.19
N ARG A 96 3.85 1.80 1.03
CA ARG A 96 4.80 1.31 0.03
C ARG A 96 4.09 0.64 -1.13
N GLY A 97 4.77 0.61 -2.26
CA GLY A 97 4.32 -0.13 -3.41
C GLY A 97 5.36 -0.15 -4.50
N TYR A 98 5.01 -0.76 -5.62
CA TYR A 98 5.87 -0.85 -6.78
C TYR A 98 5.07 -0.89 -8.07
N ILE A 99 5.78 -0.71 -9.17
CA ILE A 99 5.21 -0.58 -10.51
C ILE A 99 5.67 -1.74 -11.40
N ASN A 100 4.80 -2.15 -12.32
CA ASN A 100 5.09 -3.11 -13.38
C ASN A 100 5.65 -4.46 -12.88
N ASP A 101 5.26 -4.86 -11.66
CA ASP A 101 5.72 -6.09 -11.00
C ASP A 101 7.24 -6.18 -10.82
N LYS A 102 7.89 -5.03 -10.56
CA LYS A 102 9.34 -4.91 -10.31
C LYS A 102 9.64 -4.19 -8.97
N PRO A 103 9.42 -4.86 -7.82
CA PRO A 103 9.68 -4.25 -6.51
C PRO A 103 11.15 -3.83 -6.30
N GLU A 104 12.11 -4.55 -6.89
CA GLU A 104 13.55 -4.26 -6.72
C GLU A 104 14.08 -3.07 -7.53
N ARG A 105 13.24 -2.46 -8.39
CA ARG A 105 13.67 -1.40 -9.31
C ARG A 105 12.69 -0.24 -9.38
N PHE A 106 11.40 -0.54 -9.25
CA PHE A 106 10.33 0.42 -9.46
C PHE A 106 9.45 0.56 -8.23
N SER A 107 10.06 0.58 -7.05
CA SER A 107 9.36 0.85 -5.79
C SER A 107 9.12 2.34 -5.58
N PHE A 108 8.12 2.63 -4.76
CA PHE A 108 7.80 3.95 -4.27
C PHE A 108 7.38 3.91 -2.81
N GLU A 109 7.54 5.04 -2.13
CA GLU A 109 7.04 5.29 -0.79
C GLU A 109 6.20 6.57 -0.83
N ALA A 110 4.97 6.49 -0.33
CA ALA A 110 4.12 7.65 -0.11
C ALA A 110 4.04 7.96 1.38
N LEU A 111 4.35 9.21 1.72
CA LEU A 111 4.23 9.75 3.06
C LEU A 111 2.91 10.52 3.16
N LEU A 112 2.12 10.19 4.17
CA LEU A 112 0.84 10.84 4.44
C LEU A 112 0.83 11.42 5.85
N ARG A 113 0.23 12.59 5.98
CA ARG A 113 -0.23 13.11 7.27
C ARG A 113 -1.69 12.71 7.46
N TYR A 114 -2.02 12.18 8.64
CA TYR A 114 -3.39 11.80 8.98
C TYR A 114 -4.34 12.98 8.77
N GLU A 115 -5.51 12.71 8.16
CA GLU A 115 -6.58 13.69 7.84
C GLU A 115 -6.17 14.90 6.98
N SER A 116 -4.97 14.92 6.38
CA SER A 116 -4.57 16.02 5.49
C SER A 116 -5.25 15.99 4.12
N ASP A 117 -5.86 14.84 3.77
CA ASP A 117 -6.43 14.53 2.46
C ASP A 117 -5.45 14.65 1.28
N LYS A 118 -4.15 14.75 1.54
CA LYS A 118 -3.10 14.94 0.54
C LYS A 118 -1.98 13.93 0.72
N VAL A 119 -1.32 13.61 -0.38
CA VAL A 119 -0.02 12.94 -0.36
C VAL A 119 1.01 14.01 -0.02
N ASP A 120 1.67 13.87 1.13
CA ASP A 120 2.60 14.89 1.66
C ASP A 120 3.91 14.88 0.86
N SER A 121 4.45 13.69 0.65
CA SER A 121 5.59 13.47 -0.23
C SER A 121 5.58 12.07 -0.81
N MET A 122 6.33 11.89 -1.89
CA MET A 122 6.64 10.59 -2.45
C MET A 122 8.13 10.49 -2.76
N SER A 123 8.70 9.34 -2.48
CA SER A 123 10.02 8.95 -2.96
C SER A 123 9.90 7.73 -3.86
N TYR A 124 10.91 7.55 -4.71
CA TYR A 124 10.96 6.52 -5.75
C TYR A 124 12.35 5.91 -5.75
N ASP A 125 12.44 4.65 -6.19
CA ASP A 125 13.73 4.12 -6.60
C ASP A 125 14.34 5.00 -7.70
N PRO A 126 15.69 5.14 -7.73
CA PRO A 126 16.37 5.95 -8.76
C PRO A 126 15.95 5.55 -10.16
N ASP A 127 15.90 4.24 -10.41
CA ASP A 127 15.46 3.67 -11.67
C ASP A 127 14.07 4.17 -12.07
N LEU A 128 13.08 4.17 -11.17
CA LEU A 128 11.76 4.69 -11.48
C LEU A 128 11.76 6.20 -11.67
N SER A 129 12.53 6.92 -10.86
CA SER A 129 12.67 8.38 -10.98
C SER A 129 13.16 8.77 -12.38
N ASP A 130 14.14 8.07 -12.93
CA ASP A 130 14.67 8.31 -14.28
C ASP A 130 13.60 8.13 -15.37
N ARG A 131 12.58 7.29 -15.14
CA ARG A 131 11.45 7.09 -16.09
C ARG A 131 10.34 8.13 -15.92
N PHE A 132 10.40 8.97 -14.90
CA PHE A 132 9.53 10.14 -14.79
C PHE A 132 10.24 11.42 -15.25
N GLU A 133 11.52 11.34 -15.60
CA GLU A 133 12.31 12.50 -15.99
C GLU A 133 11.80 13.09 -17.32
N ASN A 134 11.63 14.40 -17.34
CA ASN A 134 11.29 15.14 -18.54
C ASN A 134 12.56 15.70 -19.17
N TRP A 135 13.19 14.95 -20.07
CA TRP A 135 14.46 15.36 -20.67
C TRP A 135 14.39 16.65 -21.49
N ASP A 136 13.20 17.10 -21.89
CA ASP A 136 13.00 18.40 -22.55
C ASP A 136 13.34 19.59 -21.64
N ASP A 137 13.40 19.38 -20.32
CA ASP A 137 13.78 20.41 -19.33
C ASP A 137 15.31 20.57 -19.19
N PHE A 138 16.10 19.73 -19.87
CA PHE A 138 17.57 19.71 -19.78
C PHE A 138 18.23 20.02 -21.13
N ASP A 139 19.52 20.34 -21.08
CA ASP A 139 20.34 20.38 -22.29
C ASP A 139 20.38 18.95 -22.90
N PRO A 140 20.20 18.79 -24.22
CA PRO A 140 20.27 17.48 -24.88
C PRO A 140 21.52 16.67 -24.56
N GLN A 141 22.65 17.34 -24.28
CA GLN A 141 23.89 16.67 -23.89
C GLN A 141 23.74 15.92 -22.55
N VAL A 142 22.95 16.43 -21.60
CA VAL A 142 22.73 15.77 -20.30
C VAL A 142 22.01 14.44 -20.50
N LYS A 143 20.99 14.41 -21.37
CA LYS A 143 20.29 13.17 -21.74
C LYS A 143 21.24 12.19 -22.41
N GLU A 144 22.03 12.62 -23.37
CA GLU A 144 22.98 11.73 -24.05
C GLU A 144 24.07 11.21 -23.11
N ASP A 145 24.60 12.05 -22.21
CA ASP A 145 25.59 11.63 -21.22
C ASP A 145 25.00 10.56 -20.28
N PHE A 146 23.76 10.74 -19.84
CA PHE A 146 23.02 9.72 -19.09
C PHE A 146 22.87 8.43 -19.89
N LEU A 147 22.35 8.51 -21.13
CA LEU A 147 22.15 7.33 -21.98
C LEU A 147 23.46 6.59 -22.31
N ASN A 148 24.59 7.31 -22.41
CA ASN A 148 25.92 6.76 -22.64
C ASN A 148 26.55 6.15 -21.37
N SER A 149 26.04 6.52 -20.18
CA SER A 149 26.45 5.91 -18.90
C SER A 149 25.86 4.51 -18.71
N LEU A 150 24.75 4.20 -19.38
CA LEU A 150 24.07 2.91 -19.32
C LEU A 150 24.79 1.86 -20.17
N SER A 151 24.69 0.57 -19.77
CA SER A 151 25.06 -0.50 -20.70
C SER A 151 24.10 -0.51 -21.91
N LYS A 152 24.55 -1.08 -23.04
CA LYS A 152 23.72 -1.16 -24.25
C LYS A 152 22.31 -1.72 -23.99
N LYS A 153 22.23 -2.80 -23.20
CA LYS A 153 20.95 -3.45 -22.86
C LYS A 153 20.06 -2.57 -21.98
N GLU A 154 20.65 -1.80 -21.06
CA GLU A 154 19.92 -0.88 -20.20
C GLU A 154 19.42 0.32 -21.00
N ARG A 155 20.22 0.88 -21.91
CA ARG A 155 19.82 1.96 -22.83
C ARG A 155 18.64 1.53 -23.70
N GLU A 156 18.73 0.38 -24.36
CA GLU A 156 17.65 -0.14 -25.21
C GLU A 156 16.34 -0.32 -24.43
N GLN A 157 16.43 -0.86 -23.21
CA GLN A 157 15.25 -1.05 -22.36
C GLN A 157 14.71 0.30 -21.85
N TYR A 158 15.58 1.22 -21.45
CA TYR A 158 15.19 2.55 -20.98
C TYR A 158 14.45 3.33 -22.07
N LEU A 159 15.01 3.41 -23.28
CA LEU A 159 14.36 4.08 -24.41
C LEU A 159 12.99 3.47 -24.70
N LYS A 160 12.90 2.13 -24.70
CA LYS A 160 11.62 1.44 -24.86
C LYS A 160 10.62 1.77 -23.75
N ASP A 161 11.07 1.86 -22.51
CA ASP A 161 10.24 2.18 -21.35
C ASP A 161 9.65 3.60 -21.46
N ILE A 162 10.43 4.56 -21.97
CA ILE A 162 9.98 5.94 -22.19
C ILE A 162 9.32 6.18 -23.56
N GLY A 163 9.14 5.13 -24.36
CA GLY A 163 8.47 5.22 -25.68
C GLY A 163 9.33 5.76 -26.81
N GLU A 164 10.64 5.90 -26.60
CA GLU A 164 11.61 6.30 -27.60
C GLU A 164 12.22 5.08 -28.31
N LYS A 165 12.77 5.33 -29.50
CA LYS A 165 13.54 4.34 -30.26
C LYS A 165 14.96 4.84 -30.39
N GLU A 166 15.90 3.90 -30.34
CA GLU A 166 17.32 4.14 -30.65
C GLU A 166 17.50 4.61 -32.11
#